data_AF-A0A945SI38-F1
#
_entry.id   AF-A0A945SI38-F1
#
_cell.length_a   1.000
_cell.length_b   1.000
_cell.length_c   1.000
_cell.angle_alpha   90.00
_cell.angle_beta   90.00
_cell.angle_gamma   90.00
#
_symmetry.space_group_name_H-M   'P 1'
#
loop_
_entity.id
_entity.type
_entity.pdbx_description
1 polymer ?
#
loop_
_entity_poly.entity_id
_entity_poly.type
_entity_poly.pdbx_seq_one_letter_code
_entity_poly.pdbx_strand_id
1 'polypeptide(L)'
;MFAPRGWLKRPGARRIYRAIEDSGQFNRSWYRHTQRHGVARWSDPLWHYLDHGAAAGLDPSPVFDTSHYIDDNHDVRISKINPLFHFGQYGLTERRSPVRSIRQTHDVLFPEAKELQTFLSPRIGESRLTVLLDQASRSRDDVSLTALIESAGKLATKDSRLLRVISYLEDDSEFRSAMTSALEKVVGDPTRVSVVLAKSTMPATTFDVHEDELFLATSWTSALALRHTAPHHQLRVIAAQKPTTSSVKVSPYDEVEVEKWGASLARSGHRPLAETLSRTAKEPWLPTPAGSISVSICADASSYGDEYLQALLALEALLLGNPDIKDSLFVSLWGTGLEPLALAE
;
A
#
# COMPACT_ATOMS: atom_id res chain seq x y z
N MET A 1 -10.80 -0.23 28.46
CA MET A 1 -9.94 0.96 28.42
C MET A 1 -9.04 0.93 29.64
N PHE A 2 -7.78 0.51 29.50
CA PHE A 2 -6.87 0.33 30.64
C PHE A 2 -5.54 1.03 30.33
N ALA A 3 -5.55 2.37 30.39
CA ALA A 3 -4.36 3.13 30.79
C ALA A 3 -4.11 2.88 32.30
N PRO A 4 -2.86 2.91 32.80
CA PRO A 4 -2.55 2.72 34.21
C PRO A 4 -3.42 3.63 35.10
N ARG A 5 -3.92 3.08 36.23
CA ARG A 5 -4.85 3.76 37.13
C ARG A 5 -4.34 5.16 37.49
N GLY A 6 -4.98 6.20 36.96
CA GLY A 6 -4.69 7.59 37.33
C GLY A 6 -4.28 8.52 36.19
N TRP A 7 -3.78 8.00 35.05
CA TRP A 7 -3.27 8.85 33.97
C TRP A 7 -4.38 9.75 33.37
N LEU A 8 -5.53 9.17 33.05
CA LEU A 8 -6.73 9.89 32.58
C LEU A 8 -7.44 10.73 33.67
N LYS A 9 -6.89 10.87 34.89
CA LYS A 9 -7.47 11.75 35.92
C LYS A 9 -7.07 13.21 35.71
N ARG A 10 -6.02 13.50 34.95
CA ARG A 10 -5.63 14.88 34.59
C ARG A 10 -6.53 15.38 33.45
N PRO A 11 -7.20 16.54 33.60
CA PRO A 11 -8.10 17.07 32.57
C PRO A 11 -7.44 17.24 31.19
N GLY A 12 -6.19 17.73 31.16
CA GLY A 12 -5.43 17.91 29.92
C GLY A 12 -5.12 16.59 29.20
N ALA A 13 -4.65 15.58 29.92
CA ALA A 13 -4.33 14.26 29.34
C ALA A 13 -5.59 13.57 28.80
N ARG A 14 -6.72 13.68 29.51
CA ARG A 14 -8.00 13.15 29.03
C ARG A 14 -8.50 13.87 27.78
N ARG A 15 -8.31 15.19 27.69
CA ARG A 15 -8.68 15.98 26.51
C ARG A 15 -7.87 15.55 25.29
N ILE A 16 -6.55 15.45 25.42
CA ILE A 16 -5.65 15.03 24.33
C ILE A 16 -5.99 13.61 23.89
N TYR A 17 -6.16 12.69 24.84
CA TYR A 17 -6.50 11.31 24.54
C TYR A 17 -7.80 11.21 23.74
N ARG A 18 -8.87 11.88 24.19
CA ARG A 18 -10.15 11.89 23.47
C ARG A 18 -10.04 12.56 22.11
N ALA A 19 -9.33 13.68 22.02
CA ALA A 19 -9.15 14.37 20.74
C ALA A 19 -8.48 13.47 19.70
N ILE A 20 -7.48 12.66 20.08
CA ILE A 20 -6.84 11.70 19.17
C ILE A 20 -7.72 10.47 18.92
N GLU A 21 -8.44 9.98 19.94
CA GLU A 21 -9.32 8.83 19.79
C GLU A 21 -10.51 9.15 18.87
N ASP A 22 -11.09 10.33 19.03
CA ASP A 22 -12.24 10.81 18.25
C ASP A 22 -11.82 11.29 16.85
N SER A 23 -10.56 11.67 16.63
CA SER A 23 -10.08 12.12 15.33
C SER A 23 -9.88 11.00 14.31
N GLY A 24 -9.74 9.75 14.76
CA GLY A 24 -9.39 8.62 13.88
C GLY A 24 -7.89 8.47 13.59
N GLN A 25 -7.05 9.40 14.06
CA GLN A 25 -5.63 9.50 13.69
C GLN A 25 -4.72 8.43 14.25
N PHE A 26 -5.24 7.65 15.19
CA PHE A 26 -4.49 6.58 15.81
C PHE A 26 -5.03 5.21 15.38
N ASN A 27 -4.23 4.46 14.62
CA ASN A 27 -4.60 3.12 14.18
C ASN A 27 -4.18 2.06 15.21
N ARG A 28 -5.13 1.64 16.06
CA ARG A 28 -4.89 0.69 17.15
C ARG A 28 -4.42 -0.70 16.70
N SER A 29 -4.93 -1.23 15.59
CA SER A 29 -4.58 -2.57 15.11
C SER A 29 -3.20 -2.56 14.47
N TRP A 30 -2.92 -1.55 13.64
CA TRP A 30 -1.64 -1.33 13.00
C TRP A 30 -0.54 -1.06 14.03
N TYR A 31 -0.76 -0.13 14.96
CA TYR A 31 0.23 0.20 16.01
C TYR A 31 0.60 -1.02 16.86
N ARG A 32 -0.37 -1.89 17.17
CA ARG A 32 -0.08 -3.15 17.86
C ARG A 32 0.76 -4.11 17.01
N HIS A 33 0.51 -4.17 15.70
CA HIS A 33 1.19 -5.08 14.78
C HIS A 33 2.60 -4.63 14.45
N THR A 34 2.82 -3.34 14.20
CA THR A 34 4.12 -2.81 13.82
C THR A 34 5.05 -2.66 15.02
N GLN A 35 4.52 -2.26 16.16
CA GLN A 35 5.30 -2.04 17.39
C GLN A 35 5.39 -3.30 18.27
N ARG A 36 5.30 -4.48 17.65
CA ARG A 36 5.17 -5.82 18.28
C ARG A 36 6.24 -6.16 19.31
N HIS A 37 7.38 -5.48 19.33
CA HIS A 37 8.47 -5.72 20.28
C HIS A 37 8.24 -5.17 21.71
N GLY A 38 7.10 -4.52 21.98
CA GLY A 38 6.72 -4.13 23.35
C GLY A 38 5.21 -4.02 23.59
N VAL A 39 4.41 -3.85 22.53
CA VAL A 39 3.00 -3.47 22.67
C VAL A 39 2.06 -4.61 23.07
N ALA A 40 2.45 -5.87 22.86
CA ALA A 40 1.66 -7.02 23.30
C ALA A 40 1.43 -7.08 24.84
N ARG A 41 2.23 -6.34 25.62
CA ARG A 41 2.08 -6.19 27.08
C ARG A 41 1.20 -5.02 27.51
N TRP A 42 0.85 -4.10 26.62
CA TRP A 42 0.07 -2.91 26.96
C TRP A 42 -1.42 -3.15 26.72
N SER A 43 -2.23 -2.85 27.73
CA SER A 43 -3.68 -2.93 27.66
C SER A 43 -4.31 -1.82 26.80
N ASP A 44 -3.58 -0.74 26.52
CA ASP A 44 -4.04 0.38 25.69
C ASP A 44 -2.92 0.97 24.80
N PRO A 45 -2.96 0.72 23.47
CA PRO A 45 -1.95 1.21 22.54
C PRO A 45 -1.91 2.74 22.39
N LEU A 46 -3.06 3.42 22.47
CA LEU A 46 -3.10 4.88 22.33
C LEU A 46 -2.44 5.55 23.54
N TRP A 47 -2.70 5.02 24.74
CA TRP A 47 -2.00 5.47 25.93
C TRP A 47 -0.48 5.28 25.79
N HIS A 48 -0.03 4.13 25.31
CA HIS A 48 1.41 3.89 25.10
C HIS A 48 2.02 4.91 24.12
N TYR A 49 1.34 5.20 23.02
CA TYR A 49 1.80 6.22 22.07
C TYR A 49 1.90 7.61 22.71
N LEU A 50 0.89 8.02 23.47
CA LEU A 50 0.88 9.31 24.16
C LEU A 50 1.96 9.45 25.24
N ASP A 51 2.25 8.36 25.95
CA ASP A 51 3.15 8.37 27.11
C ASP A 51 4.62 8.15 26.71
N HIS A 52 4.87 7.29 25.72
CA HIS A 52 6.22 6.88 25.30
C HIS A 52 6.42 6.98 23.78
N GLY A 53 5.46 6.52 22.98
CA GLY A 53 5.65 6.34 21.54
C GLY A 53 5.99 7.61 20.79
N ALA A 54 5.29 8.70 21.05
CA ALA A 54 5.54 9.98 20.38
C ALA A 54 6.95 10.53 20.66
N ALA A 55 7.42 10.42 21.91
CA ALA A 55 8.76 10.86 22.30
C ALA A 55 9.87 9.95 21.73
N ALA A 56 9.55 8.67 21.48
CA ALA A 56 10.42 7.71 20.84
C ALA A 56 10.35 7.74 19.30
N GLY A 57 9.59 8.67 18.72
CA GLY A 57 9.42 8.77 17.26
C GLY A 57 8.66 7.60 16.62
N LEU A 58 7.87 6.85 17.41
CA LEU A 58 7.07 5.74 16.90
C LEU A 58 5.82 6.25 16.19
N ASP A 59 5.56 5.75 14.99
CA ASP A 59 4.40 6.19 14.22
C ASP A 59 3.08 5.68 14.80
N PRO A 60 2.03 6.52 14.90
CA PRO A 60 0.70 6.15 15.40
C PRO A 60 -0.18 5.46 14.36
N SER A 61 0.11 5.67 13.07
CA SER A 61 -0.65 5.15 11.94
C SER A 61 0.23 5.09 10.68
N PRO A 62 -0.20 4.37 9.63
CA PRO A 62 0.46 4.38 8.32
C PRO A 62 0.64 5.75 7.66
N VAL A 63 -0.20 6.72 8.04
CA VAL A 63 -0.34 8.02 7.39
C VAL A 63 0.21 9.15 8.26
N PHE A 64 1.04 8.83 9.25
CA PHE A 64 1.67 9.81 10.13
C PHE A 64 3.08 9.38 10.51
N ASP A 65 4.09 10.09 9.97
CA ASP A 65 5.50 9.93 10.32
C ASP A 65 5.83 10.90 11.47
N THR A 66 5.96 10.34 12.68
CA THR A 66 6.15 11.13 13.91
C THR A 66 7.47 11.88 13.90
N SER A 67 8.52 11.22 13.41
CA SER A 67 9.87 11.78 13.41
C SER A 67 9.98 12.89 12.38
N HIS A 68 9.47 12.66 11.17
CA HIS A 68 9.38 13.69 10.13
C HIS A 68 8.56 14.89 10.60
N TYR A 69 7.37 14.66 11.17
CA TYR A 69 6.53 15.77 11.61
C TYR A 69 7.23 16.62 12.68
N ILE A 70 7.94 16.01 13.63
CA ILE A 70 8.72 16.76 14.63
C ILE A 70 9.89 17.52 14.01
N ASP A 71 10.60 16.91 13.05
CA ASP A 71 11.78 17.51 12.43
C ASP A 71 11.44 18.70 11.53
N ASP A 72 10.35 18.59 10.78
CA ASP A 72 9.86 19.64 9.87
C ASP A 72 9.19 20.79 10.65
N ASN A 73 8.59 20.48 11.81
CA ASN A 73 7.83 21.44 12.60
C ASN A 73 8.57 21.86 13.87
N HIS A 74 9.44 22.86 13.72
CA HIS A 74 10.35 23.31 14.78
C HIS A 74 9.64 23.75 16.07
N ASP A 75 8.49 24.40 15.96
CA ASP A 75 7.64 24.83 17.07
C ASP A 75 6.99 23.66 17.82
N VAL A 76 6.60 22.59 17.12
CA VAL A 76 6.13 21.34 17.72
C VAL A 76 7.26 20.69 18.53
N ARG A 77 8.47 20.65 17.96
CA ARG A 77 9.65 20.13 18.64
C ARG A 77 10.00 20.90 19.91
N ILE A 78 10.00 22.24 19.85
CA ILE A 78 10.31 23.08 21.03
C ILE A 78 9.23 22.97 22.10
N SER A 79 7.96 23.04 21.71
CA SER A 79 6.84 23.02 22.65
C SER A 79 6.64 21.65 23.31
N LYS A 80 7.22 20.58 22.75
CA LYS A 80 7.05 19.18 23.17
C LYS A 80 5.59 18.77 23.25
N ILE A 81 4.73 19.44 22.48
CA ILE A 81 3.35 19.02 22.32
C ILE A 81 3.33 17.67 21.57
N ASN A 82 2.35 16.82 21.86
CA ASN A 82 2.23 15.57 21.14
C ASN A 82 1.99 15.87 19.64
N PRO A 83 2.80 15.33 18.72
CA PRO A 83 2.79 15.70 17.31
C PRO A 83 1.47 15.35 16.62
N LEU A 84 0.90 14.17 16.93
CA LEU A 84 -0.39 13.75 16.39
C LEU A 84 -1.52 14.66 16.89
N PHE A 85 -1.51 15.01 18.18
CA PHE A 85 -2.47 15.97 18.73
C PHE A 85 -2.33 17.35 18.07
N HIS A 86 -1.11 17.84 17.88
CA HIS A 86 -0.87 19.12 17.21
C HIS A 86 -1.37 19.08 15.77
N PHE A 87 -1.07 18.02 15.03
CA PHE A 87 -1.52 17.85 13.66
C PHE A 87 -3.04 17.90 13.55
N GLY A 88 -3.76 17.14 14.39
CA GLY A 88 -5.21 17.14 14.37
C GLY A 88 -5.86 18.45 14.82
N GLN A 89 -5.20 19.26 15.66
CA GLN A 89 -5.75 20.54 16.14
C GLN A 89 -5.38 21.73 15.26
N TYR A 90 -4.18 21.71 14.67
CA TYR A 90 -3.58 22.86 13.98
C TYR A 90 -2.94 22.46 12.65
N GLY A 91 -2.23 21.34 12.59
CA GLY A 91 -1.46 20.95 11.39
C GLY A 91 -2.29 20.84 10.11
N LEU A 92 -3.53 20.36 10.20
CA LEU A 92 -4.45 20.31 9.06
C LEU A 92 -4.79 21.70 8.50
N THR A 93 -5.06 22.68 9.38
CA THR A 93 -5.40 24.04 8.96
C THR A 93 -4.16 24.83 8.55
N GLU A 94 -3.01 24.50 9.12
CA GLU A 94 -1.70 25.10 8.83
C GLU A 94 -0.99 24.46 7.62
N ARG A 95 -1.60 23.45 6.98
CA ARG A 95 -1.04 22.72 5.82
C ARG A 95 0.30 22.06 6.08
N ARG A 96 0.49 21.52 7.28
CA ARG A 96 1.70 20.77 7.63
C ARG A 96 1.55 19.34 7.12
N SER A 97 2.58 18.80 6.46
CA SER A 97 2.54 17.42 5.98
C SER A 97 2.76 16.44 7.15
N PRO A 98 1.85 15.49 7.40
CA PRO A 98 2.06 14.43 8.40
C PRO A 98 2.99 13.33 7.89
N VAL A 99 3.33 13.31 6.59
CA VAL A 99 4.11 12.26 5.94
C VAL A 99 5.24 12.86 5.12
N ARG A 100 6.37 12.15 5.05
CA ARG A 100 7.57 12.66 4.38
C ARG A 100 7.44 12.79 2.86
N SER A 101 6.69 11.89 2.20
CA SER A 101 6.45 11.95 0.76
C SER A 101 5.30 11.03 0.33
N ILE A 102 4.74 11.30 -0.86
CA ILE A 102 3.75 10.43 -1.52
C ILE A 102 4.30 9.00 -1.65
N ARG A 103 5.57 8.86 -2.07
CA ARG A 103 6.25 7.55 -2.21
C ARG A 103 6.34 6.78 -0.89
N GLN A 104 6.63 7.45 0.22
CA GLN A 104 6.68 6.78 1.53
C GLN A 104 5.28 6.36 1.97
N THR A 105 4.26 7.20 1.75
CA THR A 105 2.86 6.86 2.02
C THR A 105 2.41 5.65 1.19
N HIS A 106 2.77 5.60 -0.09
CA HIS A 106 2.59 4.45 -0.97
C HIS A 106 3.19 3.18 -0.37
N ASP A 107 4.48 3.21 0.00
CA ASP A 107 5.20 2.04 0.49
C ASP A 107 4.65 1.49 1.81
N VAL A 108 4.08 2.36 2.65
CA VAL A 108 3.52 1.95 3.94
C VAL A 108 2.11 1.38 3.80
N LEU A 109 1.28 1.96 2.93
CA LEU A 109 -0.09 1.51 2.71
C LEU A 109 -0.17 0.31 1.76
N PHE A 110 0.73 0.25 0.78
CA PHE A 110 0.81 -0.80 -0.25
C PHE A 110 2.20 -1.42 -0.25
N PRO A 111 2.59 -2.11 0.83
CA PRO A 111 3.91 -2.73 0.91
C PRO A 111 4.16 -3.76 -0.20
N GLU A 112 3.10 -4.33 -0.79
CA GLU A 112 3.18 -5.28 -1.91
C GLU A 112 3.43 -4.59 -3.26
N ALA A 113 3.11 -3.30 -3.38
CA ALA A 113 3.42 -2.47 -4.54
C ALA A 113 4.84 -1.87 -4.47
N LYS A 114 5.51 -2.01 -3.31
CA LYS A 114 6.89 -1.55 -3.12
C LYS A 114 7.83 -2.26 -4.08
N GLU A 115 8.79 -1.51 -4.62
CA GLU A 115 9.84 -2.05 -5.48
C GLU A 115 10.55 -3.24 -4.83
N LEU A 116 10.69 -4.32 -5.59
CA LEU A 116 11.43 -5.50 -5.15
C LEU A 116 12.91 -5.17 -4.98
N GLN A 117 13.48 -5.56 -3.85
CA GLN A 117 14.93 -5.47 -3.65
C GLN A 117 15.62 -6.56 -4.45
N THR A 118 16.44 -6.17 -5.42
CA THR A 118 17.11 -7.13 -6.30
C THR A 118 18.60 -6.83 -6.50
N PHE A 119 19.34 -7.84 -6.94
CA PHE A 119 20.71 -7.71 -7.42
C PHE A 119 20.88 -8.46 -8.74
N LEU A 120 21.77 -7.97 -9.60
CA LEU A 120 22.09 -8.64 -10.86
C LEU A 120 22.99 -9.84 -10.57
N SER A 121 22.66 -10.99 -11.13
CA SER A 121 23.48 -12.20 -11.07
C SER A 121 23.82 -12.67 -12.48
N PRO A 122 25.09 -13.06 -12.76
CA PRO A 122 25.43 -13.65 -14.05
C PRO A 122 24.62 -14.92 -14.28
N ARG A 123 24.07 -15.08 -15.48
CA ARG A 123 23.24 -16.24 -15.81
C ARG A 123 24.06 -17.52 -15.77
N ILE A 124 23.84 -18.33 -14.74
CA ILE A 124 24.34 -19.69 -14.62
C ILE A 124 23.14 -20.62 -14.75
N GLY A 125 22.77 -20.98 -15.98
CA GLY A 125 21.68 -21.94 -16.25
C GLY A 125 20.63 -21.46 -17.24
N GLU A 126 19.42 -22.04 -17.14
CA GLU A 126 18.28 -21.77 -18.01
C GLU A 126 17.66 -20.38 -17.76
N SER A 127 17.05 -19.82 -18.81
CA SER A 127 16.28 -18.59 -18.70
C SER A 127 15.13 -18.76 -17.71
N ARG A 128 14.78 -17.68 -16.98
CA ARG A 128 13.72 -17.73 -15.97
C ARG A 128 12.48 -16.96 -16.37
N LEU A 129 11.35 -17.40 -15.85
CA LEU A 129 10.10 -16.64 -15.83
C LEU A 129 9.70 -16.46 -14.36
N THR A 130 9.64 -15.21 -13.91
CA THR A 130 9.21 -14.85 -12.56
C THR A 130 7.77 -14.37 -12.59
N VAL A 131 6.90 -15.00 -11.80
CA VAL A 131 5.55 -14.51 -11.51
C VAL A 131 5.50 -13.99 -10.08
N LEU A 132 4.90 -12.81 -9.90
CA LEU A 132 4.74 -12.18 -8.58
C LEU A 132 3.28 -12.26 -8.14
N LEU A 133 3.01 -12.91 -7.01
CA LEU A 133 1.68 -13.06 -6.40
C LEU A 133 1.55 -12.21 -5.14
N ASP A 134 0.38 -11.64 -4.93
CA ASP A 134 0.09 -10.73 -3.82
C ASP A 134 -1.40 -10.78 -3.44
N GLN A 135 -1.85 -10.01 -2.43
CA GLN A 135 -3.23 -10.09 -1.94
C GLN A 135 -4.23 -9.67 -3.01
N ALA A 136 -3.90 -8.67 -3.82
CA ALA A 136 -4.72 -8.24 -4.95
C ALA A 136 -4.88 -9.35 -6.00
N SER A 137 -3.89 -10.24 -6.15
CA SER A 137 -3.97 -11.43 -7.02
C SER A 137 -4.92 -12.49 -6.46
N ARG A 138 -4.98 -12.63 -5.13
CA ARG A 138 -5.89 -13.56 -4.44
C ARG A 138 -7.34 -13.05 -4.45
N SER A 139 -7.55 -11.75 -4.31
CA SER A 139 -8.88 -11.13 -4.25
C SER A 139 -9.52 -10.88 -5.62
N ARG A 140 -8.99 -11.46 -6.70
CA ARG A 140 -9.53 -11.29 -8.04
C ARG A 140 -10.84 -12.06 -8.22
N ASP A 141 -11.89 -11.36 -8.65
CA ASP A 141 -13.17 -11.99 -8.99
C ASP A 141 -13.15 -12.70 -10.35
N ASP A 142 -12.23 -12.32 -11.23
CA ASP A 142 -12.20 -12.75 -12.63
C ASP A 142 -11.29 -13.96 -12.90
N VAL A 143 -10.26 -14.18 -12.08
CA VAL A 143 -9.30 -15.29 -12.23
C VAL A 143 -8.93 -15.85 -10.86
N SER A 144 -8.99 -17.17 -10.71
CA SER A 144 -8.52 -17.83 -9.48
C SER A 144 -6.99 -17.89 -9.39
N LEU A 145 -6.48 -17.94 -8.15
CA LEU A 145 -5.05 -18.07 -7.89
C LEU A 145 -4.41 -19.27 -8.61
N THR A 146 -5.10 -20.42 -8.64
CA THR A 146 -4.66 -21.61 -9.37
C THR A 146 -4.53 -21.34 -10.86
N ALA A 147 -5.48 -20.63 -11.47
CA ALA A 147 -5.43 -20.34 -12.91
C ALA A 147 -4.30 -19.37 -13.27
N LEU A 148 -3.96 -18.42 -12.38
CA LEU A 148 -2.79 -17.54 -12.55
C LEU A 148 -1.49 -18.35 -12.56
N ILE A 149 -1.29 -19.23 -11.57
CA ILE A 149 -0.10 -20.08 -11.46
C ILE A 149 -0.02 -21.06 -12.64
N GLU A 150 -1.12 -21.70 -13.00
CA GLU A 150 -1.18 -22.61 -14.16
C GLU A 150 -0.80 -21.89 -15.46
N SER A 151 -1.23 -20.64 -15.64
CA SER A 151 -0.92 -19.85 -16.82
C SER A 151 0.56 -19.46 -16.88
N ALA A 152 1.13 -19.06 -15.74
CA ALA A 152 2.55 -18.78 -15.61
C ALA A 152 3.39 -20.03 -15.90
N GLY A 153 3.00 -21.18 -15.36
CA GLY A 153 3.64 -22.46 -15.64
C GLY A 153 3.56 -22.85 -17.11
N LYS A 154 2.40 -22.69 -17.77
CA LYS A 154 2.24 -23.05 -19.19
C LYS A 154 3.15 -22.22 -20.08
N LEU A 155 3.30 -20.94 -19.75
CA LEU A 155 4.20 -20.03 -20.44
C LEU A 155 5.67 -20.42 -20.20
N ALA A 156 6.04 -20.73 -18.96
CA ALA A 156 7.39 -21.19 -18.63
C ALA A 156 7.76 -22.49 -19.36
N THR A 157 6.86 -23.49 -19.38
CA THR A 157 7.06 -24.75 -20.11
C THR A 157 7.16 -24.51 -21.62
N LYS A 158 6.30 -23.66 -22.18
CA LYS A 158 6.31 -23.32 -23.61
C LYS A 158 7.63 -22.69 -24.05
N ASP A 159 8.16 -21.77 -23.25
CA ASP A 159 9.37 -21.01 -23.57
C ASP A 159 10.65 -21.70 -23.05
N SER A 160 10.54 -22.92 -22.52
CA SER A 160 11.66 -23.68 -21.91
C SER A 160 12.40 -22.90 -20.82
N ARG A 161 11.63 -22.25 -19.94
CA ARG A 161 12.13 -21.45 -18.81
C ARG A 161 11.90 -22.16 -17.48
N LEU A 162 12.71 -21.84 -16.48
CA LEU A 162 12.43 -22.19 -15.09
C LEU A 162 11.38 -21.22 -14.54
N LEU A 163 10.41 -21.73 -13.78
CA LEU A 163 9.37 -20.91 -13.16
C LEU A 163 9.81 -20.48 -11.75
N ARG A 164 9.88 -19.18 -11.51
CA ARG A 164 10.01 -18.63 -10.17
C ARG A 164 8.70 -17.98 -9.74
N VAL A 165 8.18 -18.39 -8.59
CA VAL A 165 7.01 -17.75 -7.97
C VAL A 165 7.50 -16.93 -6.79
N ILE A 166 7.42 -15.62 -6.89
CA ILE A 166 7.58 -14.73 -5.74
C ILE A 166 6.18 -14.47 -5.17
N SER A 167 5.98 -14.66 -3.88
CA SER A 167 4.67 -14.52 -3.25
C SER A 167 4.73 -13.65 -2.00
N TYR A 168 3.94 -12.57 -1.96
CA TYR A 168 3.63 -11.79 -0.76
C TYR A 168 2.48 -12.40 0.05
N LEU A 169 1.79 -13.42 -0.49
CA LEU A 169 0.73 -14.14 0.23
C LEU A 169 1.32 -14.93 1.41
N GLU A 170 0.53 -15.04 2.48
CA GLU A 170 0.84 -15.94 3.57
C GLU A 170 0.87 -17.39 3.08
N ASP A 171 1.81 -18.18 3.59
CA ASP A 171 1.92 -19.60 3.28
C ASP A 171 0.83 -20.39 4.05
N ASP A 172 -0.40 -20.24 3.60
CA ASP A 172 -1.60 -20.87 4.13
C ASP A 172 -2.00 -22.14 3.33
N SER A 173 -3.08 -22.81 3.75
CA SER A 173 -3.53 -24.04 3.09
C SER A 173 -4.07 -23.80 1.67
N GLU A 174 -4.66 -22.64 1.42
CA GLU A 174 -5.21 -22.28 0.13
C GLU A 174 -4.08 -22.07 -0.89
N PHE A 175 -3.06 -21.29 -0.53
CA PHE A 175 -1.88 -21.04 -1.35
C PHE A 175 -1.16 -22.34 -1.70
N ARG A 176 -0.90 -23.21 -0.72
CA ARG A 176 -0.24 -24.51 -0.96
C ARG A 176 -1.05 -25.41 -1.87
N SER A 177 -2.38 -25.45 -1.70
CA SER A 177 -3.29 -26.23 -2.54
C SER A 177 -3.30 -25.72 -3.98
N ALA A 178 -3.41 -24.40 -4.17
CA ALA A 178 -3.34 -23.77 -5.48
C ALA A 178 -2.00 -24.05 -6.18
N MET A 179 -0.89 -23.94 -5.45
CA MET A 179 0.45 -24.23 -5.97
C MET A 179 0.57 -25.70 -6.39
N THR A 180 0.16 -26.62 -5.53
CA THR A 180 0.25 -28.07 -5.80
C THR A 180 -0.59 -28.44 -7.02
N SER A 181 -1.86 -28.03 -7.04
CA SER A 181 -2.77 -28.30 -8.16
C SER A 181 -2.31 -27.67 -9.47
N ALA A 182 -1.69 -26.50 -9.44
CA ALA A 182 -1.25 -25.81 -10.65
C ALA A 182 0.02 -26.43 -11.23
N LEU A 183 0.99 -26.76 -10.37
CA LEU A 183 2.29 -27.29 -10.80
C LEU A 183 2.22 -28.74 -11.28
N GLU A 184 1.41 -29.59 -10.62
CA GLU A 184 1.18 -30.98 -11.03
C GLU A 184 0.67 -31.08 -12.47
N LYS A 185 -0.17 -30.15 -12.90
CA LYS A 185 -0.78 -30.18 -14.23
C LYS A 185 0.14 -29.68 -15.35
N VAL A 186 1.19 -28.93 -15.02
CA VAL A 186 1.84 -28.04 -16.00
C VAL A 186 3.34 -28.23 -16.11
N VAL A 187 4.05 -28.34 -14.99
CA VAL A 187 5.52 -28.31 -15.00
C VAL A 187 6.10 -29.73 -15.00
N GLY A 188 5.37 -30.73 -14.49
CA GLY A 188 5.73 -32.15 -14.50
C GLY A 188 6.95 -32.51 -13.64
N ASP A 189 7.95 -31.63 -13.58
CA ASP A 189 9.16 -31.73 -12.78
C ASP A 189 9.20 -30.61 -11.72
N PRO A 190 9.11 -30.95 -10.42
CA PRO A 190 9.18 -29.98 -9.33
C PRO A 190 10.49 -29.19 -9.27
N THR A 191 11.59 -29.73 -9.80
CA THR A 191 12.91 -29.07 -9.75
C THR A 191 13.00 -27.84 -10.65
N ARG A 192 12.05 -27.70 -11.59
CA ARG A 192 11.95 -26.54 -12.49
C ARG A 192 11.17 -25.36 -11.90
N VAL A 193 10.73 -25.48 -10.64
CA VAL A 193 9.97 -24.46 -9.94
C VAL A 193 10.68 -24.03 -8.66
N SER A 194 10.88 -22.74 -8.49
CA SER A 194 11.36 -22.15 -7.24
C SER A 194 10.29 -21.22 -6.65
N VAL A 195 9.89 -21.45 -5.40
CA VAL A 195 8.96 -20.55 -4.69
C VAL A 195 9.74 -19.71 -3.70
N VAL A 196 9.48 -18.41 -3.69
CA VAL A 196 10.13 -17.46 -2.80
C VAL A 196 9.10 -16.61 -2.09
N LEU A 197 9.07 -16.70 -0.77
CA LEU A 197 8.15 -15.93 0.07
C LEU A 197 8.76 -14.54 0.32
N ALA A 198 8.10 -13.52 -0.23
CA ALA A 198 8.50 -12.14 -0.07
C ALA A 198 8.06 -11.63 1.30
N LYS A 199 8.97 -10.94 2.00
CA LYS A 199 8.70 -10.29 3.28
C LYS A 199 8.65 -8.79 3.07
N SER A 200 7.56 -8.18 3.55
CA SER A 200 7.40 -6.72 3.64
C SER A 200 8.09 -6.12 4.87
N THR A 201 8.50 -6.96 5.83
CA THR A 201 9.19 -6.55 7.06
C THR A 201 10.70 -6.49 6.86
N MET A 202 11.37 -5.58 7.58
CA MET A 202 12.83 -5.47 7.52
C MET A 202 13.50 -6.62 8.31
N PRO A 203 14.53 -7.27 7.76
CA PRO A 203 15.08 -7.07 6.41
C PRO A 203 14.16 -7.66 5.33
N ALA A 204 13.88 -6.85 4.29
CA ALA A 204 13.08 -7.28 3.15
C ALA A 204 13.82 -8.39 2.38
N THR A 205 13.07 -9.28 1.75
CA THR A 205 13.69 -10.37 0.99
C THR A 205 14.32 -9.82 -0.29
N THR A 206 15.59 -10.16 -0.54
CA THR A 206 16.32 -9.77 -1.76
C THR A 206 16.41 -10.93 -2.73
N PHE A 207 16.29 -10.66 -4.04
CA PHE A 207 16.33 -11.68 -5.09
C PHE A 207 17.31 -11.34 -6.21
N ASP A 208 17.83 -12.37 -6.87
CA ASP A 208 18.65 -12.17 -8.05
C ASP A 208 17.80 -12.01 -9.32
N VAL A 209 18.29 -11.23 -10.29
CA VAL A 209 17.65 -11.04 -11.61
C VAL A 209 18.65 -11.36 -12.72
N HIS A 210 18.19 -12.05 -13.76
CA HIS A 210 18.96 -12.29 -14.98
C HIS A 210 18.59 -11.30 -16.09
N GLU A 211 19.51 -11.04 -17.01
CA GLU A 211 19.30 -10.14 -18.15
C GLU A 211 18.18 -10.58 -19.12
N ASP A 212 17.89 -11.88 -19.21
CA ASP A 212 16.89 -12.45 -20.13
C ASP A 212 15.61 -12.89 -19.41
N GLU A 213 15.46 -12.52 -18.14
CA GLU A 213 14.36 -12.94 -17.29
C GLU A 213 13.05 -12.28 -17.71
N LEU A 214 11.98 -13.07 -17.80
CA LEU A 214 10.64 -12.53 -18.04
C LEU A 214 9.90 -12.38 -16.73
N PHE A 215 9.21 -11.26 -16.56
CA PHE A 215 8.45 -10.96 -15.36
C PHE A 215 6.96 -10.90 -15.68
N LEU A 216 6.17 -11.47 -14.79
CA LEU A 216 4.76 -11.67 -14.98
C LEU A 216 4.00 -11.14 -13.77
N ALA A 217 3.33 -10.02 -13.96
CA ALA A 217 2.47 -9.39 -12.97
C ALA A 217 1.06 -10.00 -13.02
N THR A 218 0.51 -10.37 -11.87
CA THR A 218 -0.81 -11.00 -11.74
C THR A 218 -1.88 -10.05 -11.22
N SER A 219 -1.49 -8.84 -10.84
CA SER A 219 -2.33 -7.79 -10.28
C SER A 219 -1.72 -6.43 -10.61
N TRP A 220 -2.42 -5.36 -10.26
CA TRP A 220 -1.90 -4.01 -10.42
C TRP A 220 -0.76 -3.71 -9.43
N THR A 221 -0.86 -4.15 -8.17
CA THR A 221 0.19 -3.99 -7.16
C THR A 221 1.48 -4.72 -7.55
N SER A 222 1.38 -5.97 -8.02
CA SER A 222 2.53 -6.72 -8.52
C SER A 222 3.15 -6.08 -9.76
N ALA A 223 2.34 -5.47 -10.63
CA ALA A 223 2.84 -4.73 -11.79
C ALA A 223 3.62 -3.48 -11.37
N LEU A 224 3.14 -2.73 -10.37
CA LEU A 224 3.85 -1.57 -9.81
C LEU A 224 5.17 -1.98 -9.14
N ALA A 225 5.16 -3.06 -8.35
CA ALA A 225 6.36 -3.58 -7.70
C ALA A 225 7.45 -4.01 -8.71
N LEU A 226 7.03 -4.53 -9.86
CA LEU A 226 7.92 -5.02 -10.91
C LEU A 226 8.42 -3.94 -11.88
N ARG A 227 7.75 -2.79 -12.01
CA ARG A 227 8.01 -1.80 -13.08
C ARG A 227 9.45 -1.26 -13.11
N HIS A 228 10.13 -1.22 -11.95
CA HIS A 228 11.52 -0.76 -11.84
C HIS A 228 12.53 -1.91 -11.78
N THR A 229 12.07 -3.13 -11.48
CA THR A 229 12.93 -4.33 -11.47
C THR A 229 13.05 -4.94 -12.86
N ALA A 230 11.94 -4.96 -13.60
CA ALA A 230 11.83 -5.57 -14.91
C ALA A 230 11.83 -4.47 -15.99
N PRO A 231 12.78 -4.49 -16.94
CA PRO A 231 12.69 -3.67 -18.13
C PRO A 231 11.32 -3.83 -18.82
N HIS A 232 10.77 -2.74 -19.36
CA HIS A 232 9.41 -2.71 -19.92
C HIS A 232 9.15 -3.81 -20.98
N HIS A 233 10.16 -4.19 -21.76
CA HIS A 233 10.06 -5.24 -22.77
C HIS A 233 10.07 -6.67 -22.19
N GLN A 234 10.45 -6.84 -20.92
CA GLN A 234 10.50 -8.09 -20.17
C GLN A 234 9.31 -8.25 -19.22
N LEU A 235 8.60 -7.16 -18.93
CA LEU A 235 7.40 -7.17 -18.10
C LEU A 235 6.15 -7.55 -18.91
N ARG A 236 5.37 -8.46 -18.35
CA ARG A 236 4.12 -9.00 -18.89
C ARG A 236 3.06 -8.99 -17.80
N VAL A 237 1.80 -8.98 -18.20
CA VAL A 237 0.65 -8.87 -17.31
C VAL A 237 -0.36 -9.99 -17.61
N ILE A 238 -0.97 -10.57 -16.56
CA ILE A 238 -1.95 -11.67 -16.66
C ILE A 238 -3.39 -11.19 -16.45
N ALA A 239 -4.19 -11.16 -17.51
CA ALA A 239 -5.59 -10.73 -17.50
C ALA A 239 -6.59 -11.90 -17.70
N ALA A 240 -7.78 -11.86 -17.11
CA ALA A 240 -8.88 -12.70 -17.60
C ALA A 240 -9.24 -12.31 -19.05
N GLN A 241 -9.50 -13.28 -19.92
CA GLN A 241 -10.09 -13.00 -21.24
C GLN A 241 -11.59 -12.72 -21.15
N LYS A 242 -12.30 -13.36 -20.21
CA LYS A 242 -13.71 -13.10 -19.90
C LYS A 242 -13.98 -13.39 -18.41
N PRO A 243 -14.95 -12.70 -17.76
CA PRO A 243 -15.22 -12.84 -16.32
C PRO A 243 -15.62 -14.24 -15.85
N THR A 244 -16.06 -15.11 -16.76
CA THR A 244 -16.64 -16.43 -16.44
C THR A 244 -15.82 -17.61 -16.96
N THR A 245 -14.66 -17.34 -17.57
CA THR A 245 -13.79 -18.39 -18.13
C THR A 245 -12.44 -18.38 -17.43
N SER A 246 -11.94 -19.55 -17.06
CA SER A 246 -10.56 -19.78 -16.61
C SER A 246 -9.50 -19.52 -17.70
N SER A 247 -9.89 -18.94 -18.85
CA SER A 247 -8.98 -18.58 -19.93
C SER A 247 -8.36 -17.20 -19.67
N VAL A 248 -7.04 -17.21 -19.62
CA VAL A 248 -6.22 -16.09 -19.22
C VAL A 248 -5.39 -15.61 -20.42
N LYS A 249 -5.19 -14.30 -20.55
CA LYS A 249 -4.33 -13.68 -21.57
C LYS A 249 -3.10 -13.09 -20.91
N VAL A 250 -1.94 -13.40 -21.48
CA VAL A 250 -0.70 -12.70 -21.16
C VAL A 250 -0.46 -11.63 -22.22
N SER A 251 -0.30 -10.38 -21.79
CA SER A 251 0.01 -9.24 -22.66
C SER A 251 1.30 -8.53 -22.23
N PRO A 252 1.96 -7.78 -23.14
CA PRO A 252 2.95 -6.79 -22.76
C PRO A 252 2.41 -5.85 -21.68
N TYR A 253 3.28 -5.42 -20.77
CA TYR A 253 2.94 -4.37 -19.83
C TYR A 253 2.68 -3.05 -20.57
N ASP A 254 1.59 -2.40 -20.21
CA ASP A 254 1.21 -1.05 -20.62
C ASP A 254 0.78 -0.32 -19.35
N GLU A 255 1.55 0.70 -18.97
CA GLU A 255 1.36 1.49 -17.76
C GLU A 255 -0.08 2.05 -17.67
N VAL A 256 -0.62 2.52 -18.81
CA VAL A 256 -1.96 3.10 -18.89
C VAL A 256 -3.05 2.04 -18.70
N GLU A 257 -2.83 0.80 -19.15
CA GLU A 257 -3.80 -0.29 -18.94
C GLU A 257 -3.78 -0.82 -17.50
N VAL A 258 -2.60 -0.85 -16.87
CA VAL A 258 -2.45 -1.28 -15.47
C VAL A 258 -3.07 -0.28 -14.50
N GLU A 259 -2.96 1.02 -14.78
CA GLU A 259 -3.69 2.06 -14.03
C GLU A 259 -5.22 1.89 -14.18
N LYS A 260 -5.69 1.55 -15.39
CA LYS A 260 -7.11 1.24 -15.64
C LYS A 260 -7.58 -0.03 -14.93
N TRP A 261 -6.72 -1.00 -14.67
CA TRP A 261 -7.05 -2.17 -13.84
C TRP A 261 -7.38 -1.78 -12.40
N GLY A 262 -6.53 -0.95 -11.78
CA GLY A 262 -6.81 -0.39 -10.46
C GLY A 262 -8.14 0.40 -10.45
N ALA A 263 -8.36 1.23 -11.47
CA ALA A 263 -9.59 2.01 -11.61
C ALA A 263 -10.86 1.18 -11.94
N SER A 264 -10.73 -0.04 -12.44
CA SER A 264 -11.87 -0.92 -12.75
C SER A 264 -12.29 -1.79 -11.56
N LEU A 265 -11.34 -2.22 -10.72
CA LEU A 265 -11.62 -2.93 -9.47
C LEU A 265 -12.31 -2.02 -8.44
N ALA A 266 -11.94 -0.73 -8.42
CA ALA A 266 -12.65 0.34 -7.73
C ALA A 266 -14.17 0.36 -8.04
N ARG A 267 -14.55 0.07 -9.29
CA ARG A 267 -15.95 0.07 -9.73
C ARG A 267 -16.71 -1.21 -9.39
N SER A 268 -16.04 -2.34 -9.16
CA SER A 268 -16.69 -3.65 -8.92
C SER A 268 -17.03 -3.89 -7.45
N GLY A 269 -16.45 -3.15 -6.51
CA GLY A 269 -16.91 -3.10 -5.12
C GLY A 269 -18.10 -2.15 -4.96
N HIS A 270 -19.31 -2.70 -4.78
CA HIS A 270 -20.61 -2.01 -4.66
C HIS A 270 -20.66 -0.55 -4.12
N ARG A 271 -20.84 0.41 -5.04
CA ARG A 271 -21.90 1.45 -5.15
C ARG A 271 -21.38 2.58 -6.05
N PRO A 272 -22.23 3.30 -6.80
CA PRO A 272 -21.79 4.48 -7.53
C PRO A 272 -21.14 5.47 -6.55
N LEU A 273 -19.93 5.93 -6.86
CA LEU A 273 -19.18 6.96 -6.10
C LEU A 273 -20.11 8.11 -5.65
N ALA A 274 -21.03 8.53 -6.53
CA ALA A 274 -22.03 9.59 -6.27
C ALA A 274 -23.07 9.27 -5.17
N GLU A 275 -23.48 8.01 -4.98
CA GLU A 275 -24.47 7.61 -3.97
C GLU A 275 -23.85 7.39 -2.58
N THR A 276 -22.57 7.01 -2.53
CA THR A 276 -21.80 6.91 -1.26
C THR A 276 -21.39 8.30 -0.76
N LEU A 277 -21.05 9.21 -1.68
CA LEU A 277 -20.74 10.63 -1.40
C LEU A 277 -21.89 11.38 -0.70
N SER A 278 -23.14 10.98 -0.92
CA SER A 278 -24.31 11.72 -0.41
C SER A 278 -24.85 11.25 0.94
N ARG A 279 -24.29 10.19 1.56
CA ARG A 279 -24.85 9.60 2.80
C ARG A 279 -23.92 9.46 4.01
N THR A 280 -22.59 9.58 3.89
CA THR A 280 -21.69 9.10 4.98
C THR A 280 -20.64 10.06 5.53
N ALA A 281 -20.63 11.35 5.21
CA ALA A 281 -19.77 12.29 5.94
C ALA A 281 -20.49 13.61 6.21
N LYS A 282 -20.58 13.99 7.49
CA LYS A 282 -20.57 15.42 7.83
C LYS A 282 -19.19 15.93 7.43
N GLU A 283 -19.10 16.55 6.26
CA GLU A 283 -17.88 17.13 5.70
C GLU A 283 -17.15 18.01 6.75
N PRO A 284 -15.87 17.79 7.03
CA PRO A 284 -15.02 18.87 7.50
C PRO A 284 -14.65 19.70 6.27
N TRP A 285 -15.36 20.80 6.06
CA TRP A 285 -15.03 21.79 5.04
C TRP A 285 -13.64 22.36 5.37
N LEU A 286 -12.58 21.83 4.74
CA LEU A 286 -11.28 22.50 4.77
C LEU A 286 -11.40 23.74 3.88
N PRO A 287 -11.27 24.96 4.44
CA PRO A 287 -11.44 26.17 3.67
C PRO A 287 -10.38 26.25 2.57
N THR A 288 -10.85 26.27 1.33
CA THR A 288 -9.99 26.40 0.15
C THR A 288 -9.42 27.82 0.11
N PRO A 289 -8.09 28.00 0.00
CA PRO A 289 -7.52 29.34 -0.04
C PRO A 289 -7.86 30.02 -1.37
N ALA A 290 -8.20 31.30 -1.34
CA ALA A 290 -8.53 32.07 -2.54
C ALA A 290 -7.34 32.07 -3.52
N GLY A 291 -7.57 31.63 -4.76
CA GLY A 291 -6.54 31.52 -5.81
C GLY A 291 -5.87 30.15 -5.94
N SER A 292 -6.25 29.16 -5.13
CA SER A 292 -5.70 27.79 -5.20
C SER A 292 -6.57 26.87 -6.07
N ILE A 293 -5.95 25.91 -6.76
CA ILE A 293 -6.63 24.78 -7.41
C ILE A 293 -6.82 23.69 -6.37
N SER A 294 -8.07 23.41 -5.98
CA SER A 294 -8.37 22.35 -5.00
C SER A 294 -8.65 21.01 -5.68
N VAL A 295 -7.96 19.98 -5.24
CA VAL A 295 -8.17 18.59 -5.64
C VAL A 295 -8.55 17.80 -4.40
N SER A 296 -9.83 17.48 -4.26
CA SER A 296 -10.32 16.64 -3.17
C SER A 296 -10.44 15.20 -3.66
N ILE A 297 -9.66 14.30 -3.09
CA ILE A 297 -9.66 12.88 -3.42
C ILE A 297 -10.41 12.14 -2.32
N CYS A 298 -11.59 11.62 -2.64
CA CYS A 298 -12.32 10.75 -1.71
C CYS A 298 -11.97 9.29 -2.01
N ALA A 299 -11.34 8.59 -1.06
CA ALA A 299 -11.04 7.16 -1.17
C ALA A 299 -11.12 6.53 0.24
N ASP A 300 -11.53 5.28 0.34
CA ASP A 300 -11.61 4.53 1.60
C ASP A 300 -10.46 3.50 1.63
N ALA A 301 -9.47 3.60 2.52
CA ALA A 301 -8.34 2.64 2.53
C ALA A 301 -8.68 1.36 3.27
N SER A 302 -9.76 1.35 4.04
CA SER A 302 -10.23 0.15 4.73
C SER A 302 -10.99 -0.79 3.80
N SER A 303 -11.55 -0.28 2.70
CA SER A 303 -12.35 -1.04 1.73
C SER A 303 -11.88 -0.91 0.26
N TYR A 304 -11.11 0.13 -0.09
CA TYR A 304 -10.73 0.53 -1.46
C TYR A 304 -9.33 1.18 -1.53
N GLY A 305 -8.30 0.51 -1.00
CA GLY A 305 -6.91 1.00 -1.08
C GLY A 305 -6.47 1.38 -2.50
N ASP A 306 -6.98 0.67 -3.51
CA ASP A 306 -6.70 0.87 -4.93
C ASP A 306 -7.04 2.30 -5.41
N GLU A 307 -8.18 2.85 -5.00
CA GLU A 307 -8.61 4.21 -5.38
C GLU A 307 -7.69 5.28 -4.79
N TYR A 308 -7.27 5.06 -3.54
CA TYR A 308 -6.35 5.94 -2.85
C TYR A 308 -4.99 5.95 -3.54
N LEU A 309 -4.47 4.77 -3.92
CA LEU A 309 -3.16 4.70 -4.56
C LEU A 309 -3.15 5.30 -5.97
N GLN A 310 -4.20 5.05 -6.75
CA GLN A 310 -4.34 5.67 -8.08
C GLN A 310 -4.36 7.19 -7.99
N ALA A 311 -5.04 7.74 -6.99
CA ALA A 311 -5.10 9.17 -6.81
C ALA A 311 -3.76 9.77 -6.35
N LEU A 312 -3.01 9.05 -5.50
CA LEU A 312 -1.64 9.43 -5.13
C LEU A 312 -0.68 9.39 -6.32
N LEU A 313 -0.74 8.35 -7.16
CA LEU A 313 0.11 8.21 -8.35
C LEU A 313 -0.24 9.26 -9.42
N ALA A 314 -1.53 9.51 -9.67
CA ALA A 314 -1.98 10.54 -10.59
C ALA A 314 -1.54 11.93 -10.13
N LEU A 315 -1.56 12.18 -8.82
CA LEU A 315 -1.08 13.42 -8.24
C LEU A 315 0.44 13.56 -8.38
N GLU A 316 1.19 12.50 -8.10
CA GLU A 316 2.65 12.48 -8.30
C GLU A 316 2.99 12.76 -9.76
N ALA A 317 2.32 12.11 -10.72
CA ALA A 317 2.50 12.36 -12.15
C ALA A 317 2.15 13.79 -12.56
N LEU A 318 1.06 14.35 -12.02
CA LEU A 318 0.65 15.74 -12.27
C LEU A 318 1.72 16.73 -11.77
N LEU A 319 2.24 16.53 -10.57
CA LEU A 319 3.25 17.38 -9.94
C LEU A 319 4.60 17.27 -10.66
N LEU A 320 5.02 16.06 -11.06
CA LEU A 320 6.24 15.85 -11.84
C LEU A 320 6.14 16.47 -13.25
N GLY A 321 4.97 16.40 -13.88
CA GLY A 321 4.73 16.96 -15.20
C GLY A 321 4.53 18.48 -15.21
N ASN A 322 4.12 19.07 -14.09
CA ASN A 322 3.78 20.48 -13.97
C ASN A 322 4.31 21.07 -12.64
N PRO A 323 5.64 21.25 -12.52
CA PRO A 323 6.24 21.72 -11.27
C PRO A 323 5.72 23.10 -10.83
N ASP A 324 5.31 23.95 -11.77
CA ASP A 324 4.78 25.29 -11.51
C ASP A 324 3.41 25.31 -10.82
N ILE A 325 2.66 24.19 -10.89
CA ILE A 325 1.34 24.08 -10.26
C ILE A 325 1.48 23.77 -8.76
N LYS A 326 2.65 23.30 -8.31
CA LYS A 326 2.94 22.88 -6.93
C LYS A 326 2.50 23.89 -5.87
N ASP A 327 2.79 25.17 -6.07
CA ASP A 327 2.50 26.22 -5.09
C ASP A 327 1.02 26.65 -5.08
N SER A 328 0.26 26.25 -6.10
CA SER A 328 -1.14 26.60 -6.30
C SER A 328 -2.10 25.44 -6.04
N LEU A 329 -1.59 24.21 -5.91
CA LEU A 329 -2.39 23.01 -5.77
C LEU A 329 -2.69 22.72 -4.29
N PHE A 330 -3.97 22.56 -3.96
CA PHE A 330 -4.42 22.15 -2.64
C PHE A 330 -5.05 20.77 -2.72
N VAL A 331 -4.35 19.75 -2.21
CA VAL A 331 -4.85 18.37 -2.27
C VAL A 331 -5.37 17.96 -0.90
N SER A 332 -6.60 17.46 -0.86
CA SER A 332 -7.21 16.91 0.35
C SER A 332 -7.69 15.48 0.08
N LEU A 333 -7.09 14.51 0.76
CA LEU A 333 -7.44 13.08 0.65
C LEU A 333 -8.35 12.65 1.81
N TRP A 334 -9.52 12.06 1.60
CA TRP A 334 -10.47 11.73 2.70
C TRP A 334 -11.29 10.46 2.43
N GLY A 335 -11.70 9.70 3.44
CA GLY A 335 -12.70 8.63 3.30
C GLY A 335 -12.81 7.70 4.51
N THR A 336 -13.58 6.61 4.41
CA THR A 336 -13.74 5.69 5.55
C THR A 336 -12.41 5.01 5.87
N GLY A 337 -11.94 5.15 7.12
CA GLY A 337 -10.62 4.66 7.51
C GLY A 337 -9.42 5.40 6.88
N LEU A 338 -9.66 6.48 6.13
CA LEU A 338 -8.64 7.37 5.57
C LEU A 338 -8.75 8.77 6.12
N GLU A 339 -7.60 9.30 6.52
CA GLU A 339 -7.52 10.62 7.12
C GLU A 339 -7.31 11.69 6.06
N PRO A 340 -7.86 12.92 6.27
CA PRO A 340 -7.48 14.14 5.58
C PRO A 340 -5.97 14.29 5.46
N LEU A 341 -5.38 13.83 4.35
CA LEU A 341 -3.97 14.05 4.07
C LEU A 341 -3.85 15.35 3.28
N ALA A 342 -3.26 16.37 3.89
CA ALA A 342 -2.81 17.57 3.20
C ALA A 342 -1.38 17.33 2.74
N LEU A 343 -1.20 17.12 1.44
CA LEU A 343 0.12 17.00 0.84
C LEU A 343 0.67 18.42 0.67
N ALA A 344 1.59 18.79 1.55
CA ALA A 344 2.45 19.93 1.33
C ALA A 344 3.80 19.40 0.84
N GLU A 345 4.15 19.85 -0.37
CA GLU A 345 5.37 19.58 -1.14
C GLU A 345 5.46 18.34 -2.05
#